data_AF-A0A2R4X1W2-F1
#
_entry.id   AF-A0A2R4X1W2-F1
#
_cell.length_a   1.000
_cell.length_b   1.000
_cell.length_c   1.000
_cell.angle_alpha   90.00
_cell.angle_beta   90.00
_cell.angle_gamma   90.00
#
_symmetry.space_group_name_H-M   'P 1'
#
loop_
_entity.id
_entity.type
_entity.pdbx_description
1 polymer ?
#
loop_
_entity_poly.entity_id
_entity_poly.type
_entity_poly.pdbx_seq_one_letter_code
_entity_poly.pdbx_strand_id
1 'polypeptide(L)'
;MTALDTAELRRRLPAVALIDDERLARAVLGCSAQAPEYFWNVPASAGEYHHPACREPRGLWAHTLLVATVVDELGDTYLEQGRIDADGRDEAIAAAILHDQRKYGGDDELDRSAHSNHDERMARVIRETSALPDRIADAVAAHMGPWYAGPAPETPVEDLVHTADVIASRPSITPSLPEPVPAELADLDLPSVPVDRS
;
A
#
# COMPACT_ATOMS: atom_id res chain seq x y z
N MET A 1 11.36 13.23 -15.24
CA MET A 1 9.96 12.87 -14.92
C MET A 1 9.20 14.11 -14.48
N THR A 2 7.95 14.26 -14.91
CA THR A 2 7.03 15.26 -14.36
C THR A 2 6.43 14.66 -13.09
N ALA A 3 6.62 15.30 -11.94
CA ALA A 3 5.97 14.88 -10.70
C ALA A 3 4.44 14.88 -10.91
N LEU A 4 3.76 13.82 -10.48
CA LEU A 4 2.30 13.75 -10.56
C LEU A 4 1.70 14.81 -9.63
N ASP A 5 0.72 15.55 -10.12
CA ASP A 5 0.00 16.49 -9.26
C ASP A 5 -0.97 15.76 -8.33
N THR A 6 -1.50 16.49 -7.34
CA THR A 6 -2.41 15.92 -6.33
C THR A 6 -3.69 15.33 -6.93
N ALA A 7 -4.21 15.91 -8.01
CA ALA A 7 -5.45 15.42 -8.64
C ALA A 7 -5.19 14.08 -9.34
N GLU A 8 -4.07 13.96 -10.05
CA GLU A 8 -3.65 12.73 -10.69
C GLU A 8 -3.30 11.64 -9.67
N LEU A 9 -2.65 12.00 -8.55
CA LEU A 9 -2.39 11.05 -7.47
C LEU A 9 -3.68 10.53 -6.83
N ARG A 10 -4.68 11.39 -6.57
CA ARG A 10 -6.00 10.95 -6.07
C ARG A 10 -6.71 10.01 -7.04
N ARG A 11 -6.62 10.28 -8.34
CA ARG A 11 -7.17 9.40 -9.38
C ARG A 11 -6.48 8.04 -9.38
N ARG A 12 -5.16 8.01 -9.20
CA ARG A 12 -4.40 6.75 -9.19
C ARG A 12 -4.49 5.98 -7.86
N LEU A 13 -4.67 6.69 -6.76
CA LEU A 13 -4.74 6.14 -5.41
C LEU A 13 -6.12 6.45 -4.79
N PRO A 14 -7.21 5.90 -5.32
CA PRO A 14 -8.56 6.16 -4.81
C PRO A 14 -8.71 5.70 -3.35
N ALA A 15 -7.91 4.73 -2.89
CA ALA A 15 -7.83 4.31 -1.49
C ALA A 15 -7.51 5.44 -0.50
N VAL A 16 -6.92 6.56 -0.94
CA VAL A 16 -6.71 7.74 -0.08
C VAL A 16 -8.03 8.30 0.44
N ALA A 17 -9.15 8.09 -0.26
CA ALA A 17 -10.47 8.51 0.19
C ALA A 17 -11.01 7.69 1.39
N LEU A 18 -10.35 6.58 1.74
CA LEU A 18 -10.68 5.77 2.92
C LEU A 18 -10.07 6.35 4.22
N ILE A 19 -9.18 7.33 4.10
CA ILE A 19 -8.56 8.03 5.24
C ILE A 19 -9.44 9.22 5.62
N ASP A 20 -9.98 9.22 6.83
CA ASP A 20 -10.88 10.26 7.33
C ASP A 20 -10.13 11.58 7.63
N ASP A 21 -8.91 11.52 8.16
CA ASP A 21 -8.08 12.71 8.39
C ASP A 21 -7.50 13.27 7.07
N GLU A 22 -8.13 14.33 6.56
CA GLU A 22 -7.70 15.05 5.35
C GLU A 22 -6.26 15.62 5.43
N ARG A 23 -5.70 15.86 6.63
CA ARG A 23 -4.28 16.23 6.76
C ARG A 23 -3.38 15.03 6.50
N LEU A 24 -3.72 13.88 7.07
CA LEU A 24 -3.02 12.63 6.84
C LEU A 24 -3.13 12.21 5.36
N ALA A 25 -4.34 12.23 4.79
CA ALA A 25 -4.57 11.93 3.37
C ALA A 25 -3.69 12.78 2.44
N ARG A 26 -3.57 14.09 2.71
CA ARG A 26 -2.68 14.98 1.94
C ARG A 26 -1.20 14.67 2.15
N ALA A 27 -0.78 14.28 3.35
CA ALA A 27 0.59 13.87 3.61
C ALA A 27 0.95 12.56 2.88
N VAL A 28 0.03 11.59 2.83
CA VAL A 28 0.17 10.34 2.05
C VAL A 28 0.35 10.64 0.56
N LEU A 29 -0.48 11.53 0.00
CA LEU A 29 -0.33 11.98 -1.39
C LEU A 29 1.02 12.68 -1.62
N GLY A 30 1.47 13.53 -0.68
CA GLY A 30 2.77 14.19 -0.77
C GLY A 30 3.96 13.22 -0.74
N CYS A 31 3.85 12.13 0.04
CA CYS A 31 4.85 11.05 0.03
C CYS A 31 4.78 10.27 -1.30
N SER A 32 3.58 9.92 -1.76
CA SER A 32 3.34 9.18 -3.01
C SER A 32 3.74 9.95 -4.28
N ALA A 33 3.76 11.28 -4.24
CA ALA A 33 4.30 12.12 -5.30
C ALA A 33 5.79 11.85 -5.59
N GLN A 34 6.49 11.23 -4.65
CA GLN A 34 7.89 10.84 -4.75
C GLN A 34 8.05 9.36 -5.15
N ALA A 35 6.97 8.64 -5.46
CA ALA A 35 7.04 7.27 -5.96
C ALA A 35 7.81 7.23 -7.31
N PRO A 36 8.74 6.28 -7.53
CA PRO A 36 9.50 6.22 -8.76
C PRO A 36 8.58 5.80 -9.91
N GLU A 37 8.89 6.17 -11.15
CA GLU A 37 8.03 5.88 -12.30
C GLU A 37 7.73 4.38 -12.46
N TYR A 38 8.68 3.52 -12.08
CA TYR A 38 8.50 2.08 -12.16
C TYR A 38 7.32 1.58 -11.32
N PHE A 39 7.03 2.21 -10.18
CA PHE A 39 5.97 1.76 -9.24
C PHE A 39 4.63 1.58 -9.95
N TRP A 40 4.32 2.50 -10.86
CA TRP A 40 3.06 2.52 -11.61
C TRP A 40 2.97 1.48 -12.72
N ASN A 41 4.09 0.90 -13.16
CA ASN A 41 4.18 0.20 -14.44
C ASN A 41 4.65 -1.26 -14.31
N VAL A 42 5.35 -1.62 -13.24
CA VAL A 42 5.96 -2.95 -13.09
C VAL A 42 5.04 -3.95 -12.40
N PRO A 43 5.27 -5.26 -12.61
CA PRO A 43 4.66 -6.29 -11.76
C PRO A 43 5.14 -6.20 -10.32
N ALA A 44 4.32 -6.63 -9.37
CA ALA A 44 4.68 -6.74 -7.96
C ALA A 44 5.71 -7.86 -7.75
N SER A 45 5.58 -8.96 -8.49
CA SER A 45 6.49 -10.09 -8.45
C SER A 45 6.39 -10.92 -9.71
N ALA A 46 7.49 -11.57 -10.09
CA ALA A 46 7.52 -12.58 -11.15
C ALA A 46 7.26 -14.00 -10.63
N GLY A 47 7.07 -14.17 -9.31
CA GLY A 47 6.94 -15.49 -8.67
C GLY A 47 5.53 -16.06 -8.71
N GLU A 48 5.44 -17.40 -8.75
CA GLU A 48 4.17 -18.15 -8.77
C GLU A 48 3.35 -18.05 -7.46
N TYR A 49 3.88 -17.37 -6.46
CA TYR A 49 3.26 -17.22 -5.14
C TYR A 49 2.38 -15.97 -4.99
N HIS A 50 2.33 -15.09 -6.01
CA HIS A 50 1.53 -13.86 -5.97
C HIS A 50 0.23 -13.99 -6.77
N HIS A 51 -0.79 -13.20 -6.45
CA HIS A 51 -2.02 -13.15 -7.26
C HIS A 51 -1.70 -12.92 -8.76
N PRO A 52 -2.34 -13.62 -9.71
CA PRO A 52 -2.00 -13.52 -11.14
C PRO A 52 -2.00 -12.09 -11.68
N ALA A 53 -2.98 -11.27 -11.30
CA ALA A 53 -3.05 -9.86 -11.70
C ALA A 53 -1.85 -9.02 -11.21
N CYS A 54 -1.20 -9.42 -10.12
CA CYS A 54 -0.02 -8.73 -9.59
C CYS A 54 1.29 -9.10 -10.32
N ARG A 55 1.25 -10.08 -11.24
CA ARG A 55 2.40 -10.53 -12.04
C ARG A 55 2.50 -9.85 -13.40
N GLU A 56 1.45 -9.13 -13.78
CA GLU A 56 1.36 -8.40 -15.03
C GLU A 56 1.89 -6.96 -14.88
N PRO A 57 2.15 -6.22 -15.97
CA PRO A 57 2.42 -4.79 -15.90
C PRO A 57 1.37 -4.06 -15.04
N ARG A 58 1.83 -3.07 -14.27
CA ARG A 58 1.04 -2.32 -13.26
C ARG A 58 0.60 -3.16 -12.05
N GLY A 59 1.05 -4.41 -11.95
CA GLY A 59 0.72 -5.30 -10.85
C GLY A 59 1.18 -4.82 -9.47
N LEU A 60 2.28 -4.06 -9.38
CA LEU A 60 2.74 -3.48 -8.11
C LEU A 60 1.76 -2.43 -7.58
N TRP A 61 1.31 -1.53 -8.45
CA TRP A 61 0.29 -0.55 -8.12
C TRP A 61 -1.05 -1.20 -7.79
N ALA A 62 -1.49 -2.19 -8.59
CA ALA A 62 -2.70 -2.95 -8.30
C ALA A 62 -2.62 -3.64 -6.93
N HIS A 63 -1.50 -4.30 -6.62
CA HIS A 63 -1.24 -4.92 -5.32
C HIS A 63 -1.43 -3.93 -4.17
N THR A 64 -0.81 -2.75 -4.24
CA THR A 64 -0.99 -1.69 -3.24
C THR A 64 -2.47 -1.35 -2.99
N LEU A 65 -3.27 -1.24 -4.05
CA LEU A 65 -4.70 -0.94 -3.91
C LEU A 65 -5.52 -2.11 -3.33
N LEU A 66 -5.15 -3.35 -3.67
CA LEU A 66 -5.75 -4.55 -3.07
C LEU A 66 -5.44 -4.62 -1.57
N VAL A 67 -4.19 -4.36 -1.16
CA VAL A 67 -3.81 -4.33 0.26
C VAL A 67 -4.60 -3.26 1.01
N ALA A 68 -4.69 -2.04 0.47
CA ALA A 68 -5.46 -0.97 1.11
C ALA A 68 -6.94 -1.33 1.29
N THR A 69 -7.54 -2.00 0.31
CA THR A 69 -8.92 -2.49 0.42
C THR A 69 -9.07 -3.56 1.49
N VAL A 70 -8.13 -4.50 1.60
CA VAL A 70 -8.16 -5.52 2.67
C VAL A 70 -7.97 -4.89 4.05
N VAL A 71 -7.10 -3.86 4.16
CA VAL A 71 -6.94 -3.10 5.41
C VAL A 71 -8.24 -2.42 5.80
N ASP A 72 -8.97 -1.82 4.86
CA ASP A 72 -10.27 -1.20 5.11
C ASP A 72 -11.30 -2.21 5.64
N GLU A 73 -11.44 -3.35 4.96
CA GLU A 73 -12.38 -4.43 5.35
C GLU A 73 -12.08 -5.02 6.72
N LEU A 74 -10.80 -5.19 7.06
CA LEU A 74 -10.38 -5.71 8.37
C LEU A 74 -10.29 -4.62 9.43
N GLY A 75 -10.11 -3.36 9.05
CA GLY A 75 -9.94 -2.23 9.95
C GLY A 75 -11.13 -2.07 10.87
N ASP A 76 -12.34 -2.23 10.35
CA ASP A 76 -13.58 -2.17 11.13
C ASP A 76 -13.62 -3.28 12.19
N THR A 77 -13.16 -4.50 11.87
CA THR A 77 -13.10 -5.56 12.90
C THR A 77 -12.06 -5.27 13.97
N TYR A 78 -10.92 -4.66 13.62
CA TYR A 78 -9.90 -4.26 14.58
C TYR A 78 -10.39 -3.13 15.50
N LEU A 79 -11.14 -2.16 14.95
CA LEU A 79 -11.79 -1.09 15.69
C LEU A 79 -12.81 -1.65 16.69
N GLU A 80 -13.74 -2.48 16.24
CA GLU A 80 -14.81 -3.04 17.09
C GLU A 80 -14.27 -3.95 18.20
N GLN A 81 -13.13 -4.60 17.95
CA GLN A 81 -12.41 -5.37 18.97
C GLN A 81 -11.61 -4.50 19.95
N GLY A 82 -11.54 -3.19 19.73
CA GLY A 82 -10.73 -2.26 20.52
C GLY A 82 -9.22 -2.48 20.37
N ARG A 83 -8.78 -3.09 19.26
CA ARG A 83 -7.36 -3.34 18.96
C ARG A 83 -6.67 -2.11 18.37
N ILE A 84 -7.42 -1.28 17.66
CA ILE A 84 -6.98 0.03 17.14
C ILE A 84 -8.04 1.09 17.46
N ASP A 85 -7.65 2.35 17.36
CA ASP A 85 -8.53 3.51 17.35
C ASP A 85 -8.76 4.02 15.92
N ALA A 86 -9.62 5.03 15.76
CA ALA A 86 -9.94 5.63 14.46
C ALA A 86 -8.66 6.12 13.74
N ASP A 87 -7.79 6.81 14.46
CA ASP A 87 -6.47 7.23 13.95
C ASP A 87 -5.64 6.02 13.49
N GLY A 88 -5.65 4.91 14.26
CA GLY A 88 -4.95 3.68 13.90
C GLY A 88 -5.48 3.01 12.62
N ARG A 89 -6.78 3.13 12.32
CA ARG A 89 -7.36 2.64 11.05
C ARG A 89 -6.85 3.48 9.87
N ASP A 90 -6.93 4.80 9.99
CA ASP A 90 -6.42 5.75 9.00
C ASP A 90 -4.92 5.53 8.73
N GLU A 91 -4.14 5.32 9.78
CA GLU A 91 -2.72 5.05 9.68
C GLU A 91 -2.39 3.70 9.06
N ALA A 92 -3.20 2.66 9.31
CA ALA A 92 -3.07 1.37 8.64
C ALA A 92 -3.32 1.50 7.12
N ILE A 93 -4.35 2.26 6.72
CA ILE A 93 -4.66 2.54 5.31
C ILE A 93 -3.52 3.32 4.66
N ALA A 94 -3.01 4.35 5.35
CA ALA A 94 -1.86 5.12 4.90
C ALA A 94 -0.61 4.23 4.71
N ALA A 95 -0.31 3.34 5.65
CA ALA A 95 0.80 2.40 5.54
C ALA A 95 0.61 1.45 4.35
N ALA A 96 -0.60 0.92 4.16
CA ALA A 96 -0.93 0.06 3.01
C ALA A 96 -0.72 0.77 1.66
N ILE A 97 -1.06 2.05 1.53
CA ILE A 97 -0.85 2.81 0.30
C ILE A 97 0.65 3.03 0.00
N LEU A 98 1.47 3.12 1.05
CA LEU A 98 2.87 3.51 0.93
C LEU A 98 3.84 2.32 0.85
N HIS A 99 3.51 1.17 1.45
CA HIS A 99 4.48 0.12 1.83
C HIS A 99 5.47 -0.30 0.73
N ASP A 100 4.99 -0.42 -0.51
CA ASP A 100 5.72 -1.04 -1.61
C ASP A 100 6.27 -0.04 -2.64
N GLN A 101 6.13 1.27 -2.41
CA GLN A 101 6.52 2.32 -3.37
C GLN A 101 8.03 2.40 -3.63
N ARG A 102 8.84 1.62 -2.89
CA ARG A 102 10.30 1.53 -3.03
C ARG A 102 10.80 0.10 -3.27
N LYS A 103 9.92 -0.78 -3.78
CA LYS A 103 10.18 -2.22 -3.99
C LYS A 103 11.46 -2.52 -4.77
N TYR A 104 11.76 -1.73 -5.80
CA TYR A 104 12.90 -1.98 -6.71
C TYR A 104 13.93 -0.86 -6.71
N GLY A 105 14.13 -0.19 -5.57
CA GLY A 105 15.16 0.85 -5.42
C GLY A 105 14.61 2.26 -5.14
N GLY A 106 15.52 3.19 -4.87
CA GLY A 106 15.19 4.57 -4.52
C GLY A 106 15.14 5.57 -5.68
N ASP A 107 15.79 5.23 -6.81
CA ASP A 107 16.05 6.15 -7.92
C ASP A 107 15.31 5.73 -9.20
N ASP A 108 15.51 6.49 -10.29
CA ASP A 108 14.94 6.25 -11.62
C ASP A 108 15.38 4.90 -12.25
N GLU A 109 16.42 4.26 -11.70
CA GLU A 109 16.86 2.94 -12.15
C GLU A 109 16.23 1.81 -11.32
N LEU A 110 15.42 1.00 -12.01
CA LEU A 110 14.84 -0.22 -11.49
C LEU A 110 15.92 -1.26 -11.16
N ASP A 111 16.14 -1.52 -9.86
CA ASP A 111 16.97 -2.61 -9.37
C ASP A 111 16.12 -3.75 -8.82
N ARG A 112 15.93 -4.80 -9.63
CA ARG A 112 15.18 -5.99 -9.22
C ARG A 112 15.87 -6.80 -8.11
N SER A 113 17.15 -6.58 -7.84
CA SER A 113 17.88 -7.23 -6.75
C SER A 113 17.66 -6.54 -5.40
N ALA A 114 17.19 -5.29 -5.40
CA ALA A 114 16.99 -4.45 -4.21
C ALA A 114 15.66 -4.70 -3.47
N HIS A 115 15.00 -5.82 -3.73
CA HIS A 115 13.65 -6.12 -3.22
C HIS A 115 13.64 -6.65 -1.78
N SER A 116 14.76 -7.11 -1.22
CA SER A 116 14.78 -7.76 0.09
C SER A 116 14.74 -6.80 1.29
N ASN A 117 14.88 -5.50 1.07
CA ASN A 117 14.90 -4.45 2.11
C ASN A 117 14.05 -3.22 1.73
N HIS A 118 13.00 -3.43 0.94
CA HIS A 118 12.14 -2.35 0.47
C HIS A 118 11.25 -1.77 1.57
N ASP A 119 10.85 -2.61 2.52
CA ASP A 119 10.21 -2.27 3.79
C ASP A 119 11.00 -1.21 4.56
N GLU A 120 12.27 -1.49 4.88
CA GLU A 120 13.16 -0.55 5.57
C GLU A 120 13.39 0.73 4.76
N ARG A 121 13.56 0.58 3.44
CA ARG A 121 13.80 1.71 2.53
C ARG A 121 12.59 2.65 2.52
N MET A 122 11.39 2.11 2.37
CA MET A 122 10.17 2.91 2.33
C MET A 122 9.89 3.56 3.68
N ALA A 123 10.06 2.81 4.77
CA ALA A 123 9.93 3.36 6.12
C ALA A 123 10.89 4.52 6.38
N ARG A 124 12.13 4.45 5.86
CA ARG A 124 13.09 5.55 5.92
C ARG A 124 12.61 6.78 5.14
N VAL A 125 12.10 6.59 3.91
CA VAL A 125 11.55 7.69 3.10
C VAL A 125 10.44 8.41 3.86
N ILE A 126 9.54 7.66 4.51
CA ILE A 126 8.45 8.24 5.31
C ILE A 126 9.02 9.13 6.42
N ARG A 127 9.95 8.59 7.23
CA ARG A 127 10.54 9.31 8.36
C ARG A 127 11.37 10.54 7.95
N GLU A 128 12.04 10.49 6.80
CA GLU A 128 12.96 11.55 6.36
C GLU A 128 12.28 12.64 5.53
N THR A 129 11.20 12.32 4.81
CA THR A 129 10.65 13.21 3.77
C THR A 129 9.22 13.67 4.03
N SER A 130 8.57 13.18 5.09
CA SER A 130 7.18 13.50 5.39
C SER A 130 6.98 13.88 6.86
N ALA A 131 5.80 14.43 7.16
CA ALA A 131 5.35 14.67 8.54
C ALA A 131 4.36 13.58 9.01
N LEU A 132 4.41 12.41 8.37
CA LEU A 132 3.56 11.27 8.72
C LEU A 132 3.96 10.71 10.11
N PRO A 133 3.00 10.24 10.92
CA PRO A 133 3.29 9.56 12.17
C PRO A 133 4.27 8.40 12.03
N ASP A 134 5.16 8.23 13.02
CA ASP A 134 6.15 7.13 13.03
C ASP A 134 5.47 5.75 13.00
N ARG A 135 4.28 5.61 13.58
CA ARG A 135 3.48 4.37 13.55
C ARG A 135 3.17 3.88 12.13
N ILE A 136 3.07 4.79 11.15
CA ILE A 136 2.95 4.43 9.72
C ILE A 136 4.26 3.87 9.19
N ALA A 137 5.39 4.50 9.50
CA ALA A 137 6.70 4.02 9.09
C ALA A 137 7.06 2.68 9.74
N ASP A 138 6.63 2.46 10.99
CA ASP A 138 6.80 1.19 11.70
C ASP A 138 5.95 0.08 11.05
N ALA A 139 4.68 0.35 10.73
CA ALA A 139 3.83 -0.57 9.98
C ALA A 139 4.39 -0.91 8.59
N VAL A 140 4.93 0.08 7.87
CA VAL A 140 5.63 -0.16 6.60
C VAL A 140 6.91 -0.95 6.80
N ALA A 141 7.68 -0.75 7.87
CA ALA A 141 8.87 -1.56 8.13
C ALA A 141 8.52 -3.02 8.45
N ALA A 142 7.42 -3.27 9.15
CA ALA A 142 7.01 -4.60 9.59
C ALA A 142 6.09 -5.35 8.60
N HIS A 143 5.67 -4.74 7.48
CA HIS A 143 4.62 -5.33 6.62
C HIS A 143 5.01 -6.69 6.02
N MET A 144 6.30 -6.95 5.77
CA MET A 144 6.78 -8.26 5.32
C MET A 144 6.78 -9.31 6.46
N GLY A 145 6.69 -8.87 7.70
CA GLY A 145 6.83 -9.67 8.90
C GLY A 145 8.18 -10.41 8.92
N PRO A 146 8.25 -11.64 9.46
CA PRO A 146 9.50 -12.41 9.52
C PRO A 146 9.95 -12.95 8.15
N TRP A 147 9.32 -12.52 7.05
CA TRP A 147 9.82 -12.84 5.71
C TRP A 147 10.92 -11.85 5.32
N TYR A 148 12.02 -12.38 4.76
CA TYR A 148 13.23 -11.62 4.45
C TYR A 148 13.91 -11.03 5.69
N ALA A 149 14.17 -9.72 5.70
CA ALA A 149 14.92 -9.02 6.75
C ALA A 149 14.02 -8.17 7.68
N GLY A 150 12.71 -8.13 7.43
CA GLY A 150 11.77 -7.30 8.17
C GLY A 150 11.57 -7.74 9.62
N PRO A 151 11.26 -6.80 10.54
CA PRO A 151 10.81 -7.13 11.88
C PRO A 151 9.46 -7.86 11.85
N ALA A 152 9.20 -8.69 12.86
CA ALA A 152 7.85 -9.20 13.09
C ALA A 152 6.92 -8.04 13.52
N PRO A 153 5.63 -8.05 13.12
CA PRO A 153 4.68 -7.07 13.61
C PRO A 153 4.50 -7.18 15.13
N GLU A 154 4.60 -6.06 15.84
CA GLU A 154 4.51 -5.95 17.30
C GLU A 154 3.24 -5.19 17.73
N THR A 155 2.74 -4.27 16.90
CA THR A 155 1.52 -3.50 17.19
C THR A 155 0.31 -3.98 16.38
N PRO A 156 -0.93 -3.71 16.84
CA PRO A 156 -2.13 -4.06 16.06
C PRO A 156 -2.22 -3.41 14.68
N VAL A 157 -1.64 -2.21 14.49
CA VAL A 157 -1.58 -1.56 13.16
C VAL A 157 -0.61 -2.31 12.25
N GLU A 158 0.58 -2.67 12.75
CA GLU A 158 1.54 -3.49 12.01
C GLU A 158 0.95 -4.87 11.65
N ASP A 159 0.28 -5.52 12.60
CA ASP A 159 -0.37 -6.82 12.40
C ASP A 159 -1.47 -6.76 11.33
N LEU A 160 -2.28 -5.70 11.34
CA LEU A 160 -3.30 -5.46 10.33
C LEU A 160 -2.69 -5.30 8.93
N VAL A 161 -1.67 -4.45 8.79
CA VAL A 161 -1.01 -4.20 7.49
C VAL A 161 -0.31 -5.45 6.99
N HIS A 162 0.45 -6.14 7.85
CA HIS A 162 1.09 -7.42 7.51
C HIS A 162 0.05 -8.44 7.04
N THR A 163 -1.01 -8.65 7.82
CA THR A 163 -2.07 -9.61 7.50
C THR A 163 -2.74 -9.29 6.16
N ALA A 164 -3.04 -8.01 5.91
CA ALA A 164 -3.63 -7.56 4.65
C ALA A 164 -2.71 -7.80 3.45
N ASP A 165 -1.41 -7.53 3.59
CA ASP A 165 -0.41 -7.79 2.56
C ASP A 165 -0.30 -9.29 2.24
N VAL A 166 -0.30 -10.13 3.29
CA VAL A 166 -0.35 -11.59 3.13
C VAL A 166 -1.58 -12.03 2.35
N ILE A 167 -2.76 -11.53 2.72
CA ILE A 167 -4.04 -11.89 2.10
C ILE A 167 -4.05 -11.49 0.62
N ALA A 168 -3.69 -10.24 0.31
CA ALA A 168 -3.68 -9.71 -1.05
C ALA A 168 -2.64 -10.39 -1.95
N SER A 169 -1.57 -10.91 -1.35
CA SER A 169 -0.55 -11.66 -2.07
C SER A 169 -0.99 -13.08 -2.44
N ARG A 170 -1.97 -13.69 -1.75
CA ARG A 170 -2.29 -15.12 -1.97
C ARG A 170 -2.95 -15.35 -3.32
N PRO A 171 -2.48 -16.35 -4.10
CA PRO A 171 -3.09 -16.67 -5.40
C PRO A 171 -4.48 -17.28 -5.27
N SER A 172 -4.86 -17.75 -4.07
CA SER A 172 -6.16 -18.33 -3.76
C SER A 172 -7.19 -17.32 -3.24
N ILE A 173 -6.81 -16.05 -3.09
CA ILE A 173 -7.68 -14.99 -2.58
C ILE A 173 -7.64 -13.84 -3.58
N THR A 174 -8.81 -13.35 -3.99
CA THR A 174 -8.92 -12.20 -4.90
C THR A 174 -9.63 -11.07 -4.18
N PRO A 175 -8.90 -10.12 -3.57
CA PRO A 175 -9.49 -8.91 -3.05
C PRO A 175 -10.02 -8.01 -4.17
N SER A 176 -10.79 -7.00 -3.78
CA SER A 176 -11.32 -6.01 -4.70
C SER A 176 -10.43 -4.78 -4.78
N LEU A 177 -10.44 -4.09 -5.93
CA LEU A 177 -9.89 -2.76 -6.08
C LEU A 177 -10.84 -1.71 -5.48
N PRO A 178 -10.31 -0.61 -4.93
CA PRO A 178 -11.12 0.52 -4.51
C PRO A 178 -11.63 1.30 -5.72
N GLU A 179 -12.92 1.66 -5.70
CA GLU A 179 -13.54 2.50 -6.73
C GLU A 179 -13.32 4.00 -6.45
N PRO A 180 -13.20 4.85 -7.48
CA PRO A 180 -13.22 4.50 -8.90
C PRO A 180 -11.95 3.78 -9.33
N VAL A 181 -12.10 2.67 -10.07
CA VAL A 181 -10.96 1.90 -10.58
C VAL A 181 -10.18 2.78 -11.57
N PRO A 182 -8.85 2.97 -11.38
CA PRO A 182 -8.03 3.68 -12.34
C PRO A 182 -8.12 3.02 -13.72
N ALA A 183 -8.32 3.81 -14.78
CA ALA A 183 -8.52 3.29 -16.13
C ALA A 183 -7.39 2.37 -16.62
N GLU A 184 -6.17 2.62 -16.15
CA GLU A 184 -4.99 1.81 -16.44
C GLU A 184 -5.02 0.42 -15.82
N LEU A 185 -5.84 0.20 -14.80
CA LEU A 185 -6.00 -1.10 -14.13
C LEU A 185 -7.25 -1.85 -14.58
N ALA A 186 -8.10 -1.23 -15.42
CA ALA A 186 -9.37 -1.80 -15.84
C ALA A 186 -9.24 -3.12 -16.63
N ASP A 187 -8.07 -3.38 -17.23
CA ASP A 187 -7.80 -4.61 -17.99
C ASP A 187 -7.34 -5.78 -17.11
N LEU A 188 -7.14 -5.57 -15.80
CA LEU A 188 -6.74 -6.62 -14.86
C LEU A 188 -7.91 -7.53 -14.42
N ASP A 189 -9.15 -7.20 -14.80
CA ASP A 189 -10.38 -7.98 -14.51
C ASP A 189 -10.54 -8.36 -13.02
N LEU A 190 -10.14 -7.44 -12.14
CA LEU A 190 -10.30 -7.58 -10.69
C LEU A 190 -11.68 -7.06 -10.26
N PRO A 191 -12.31 -7.66 -9.23
CA PRO A 191 -13.52 -7.10 -8.64
C PRO A 191 -13.22 -5.72 -8.04
N SER A 192 -14.25 -4.90 -7.83
CA SER A 192 -14.12 -3.56 -7.25
C SER A 192 -15.18 -3.27 -6.19
N VAL A 193 -14.87 -2.36 -5.27
CA VAL A 193 -15.76 -1.93 -4.19
C VAL A 193 -15.71 -0.41 -4.00
N PRO A 194 -16.84 0.25 -3.71
CA PRO A 194 -16.87 1.67 -3.35
C PRO A 194 -16.02 1.98 -2.11
N VAL A 195 -15.29 3.10 -2.18
CA VAL A 195 -14.60 3.70 -1.01
C VAL A 195 -15.56 4.50 -0.13
N ASP A 196 -16.74 4.87 -0.63
CA ASP A 196 -17.80 5.52 0.15
C ASP A 196 -18.84 4.45 0.51
N ARG A 197 -18.71 3.87 1.70
CA ARG A 197 -19.65 2.89 2.25
C ARG A 197 -20.53 3.59 3.29
N SER A 198 -21.74 3.92 2.87
CA SER A 198 -22.82 4.49 3.70
C SER A 198 -23.38 3.50 4.71
#